data_AF-A0A9N9IJ57-F1
#
_entry.id   AF-A0A9N9IJ57-F1
#
_cell.length_a   1.000
_cell.length_b   1.000
_cell.length_c   1.000
_cell.angle_alpha   90.00
_cell.angle_beta   90.00
_cell.angle_gamma   90.00
#
_symmetry.space_group_name_H-M   'P 1'
#
loop_
_entity.id
_entity.type
_entity.pdbx_description
1 polymer ?
#
loop_
_entity_poly.entity_id
_entity_poly.type
_entity_poly.pdbx_seq_one_letter_code
_entity_poly.pdbx_strand_id
1 'polypeptide(L)' 'YKGSFISYEIGWPVSVHDAKVFSNSDIFKNYKNYFKEKDYLIADSAYPLLPWVMTPFKDPQSLQA' A
#
# COMPACT_ATOMS: atom_id res chain seq x y z
N TYR A 1 15.79 6.66 13.87
CA TYR A 1 14.92 6.80 12.69
C TYR A 1 13.83 7.81 13.00
N LYS A 2 13.63 8.80 12.14
CA LYS A 2 12.55 9.79 12.28
C LYS A 2 11.47 9.42 11.28
N GLY A 3 10.30 9.03 11.76
CA GLY A 3 9.12 8.82 10.92
C GLY A 3 8.45 10.15 10.59
N SER A 4 7.84 10.23 9.41
CA SER A 4 7.03 11.37 8.98
C SER A 4 5.66 10.87 8.54
N PHE A 5 4.61 11.57 8.94
CA PHE A 5 3.27 11.38 8.38
C PHE A 5 3.17 12.17 7.08
N ILE A 6 2.89 11.47 5.97
CA ILE A 6 2.93 12.06 4.63
C ILE A 6 1.55 12.21 4.00
N SER A 7 0.56 11.46 4.48
CA SER A 7 -0.79 11.42 3.90
C SER A 7 -1.83 10.92 4.91
N TYR A 8 -3.08 11.32 4.71
CA TYR A 8 -4.24 10.80 5.41
C TYR A 8 -5.45 10.76 4.46
N GLU A 9 -6.34 9.78 4.64
CA GLU A 9 -7.56 9.61 3.85
C GLU A 9 -8.78 9.66 4.78
N ILE A 10 -9.80 10.46 4.44
CA ILE A 10 -11.02 10.66 5.24
C ILE A 10 -12.27 10.63 4.35
N GLY A 11 -13.44 10.45 4.96
CA GLY A 11 -14.73 10.49 4.25
C GLY A 11 -15.24 9.12 3.75
N TRP A 12 -14.56 8.03 4.14
CA TRP A 12 -15.02 6.67 3.85
C TRP A 12 -15.96 6.15 4.95
N PRO A 13 -17.02 5.40 4.59
CA PRO A 13 -17.82 4.65 5.56
C PRO A 13 -16.97 3.66 6.37
N VAL A 14 -17.47 3.28 7.55
CA VAL A 14 -16.77 2.43 8.54
C VAL A 14 -16.38 1.04 8.02
N SER A 15 -17.00 0.55 6.95
CA SER A 15 -16.74 -0.79 6.39
C SER A 15 -16.32 -0.71 4.92
N VAL A 16 -15.27 0.06 4.64
CA VAL A 16 -14.62 0.07 3.33
C VAL A 16 -13.26 -0.59 3.45
N HIS A 17 -12.98 -1.51 2.54
CA HIS A 17 -11.71 -2.23 2.52
C HIS A 17 -10.55 -1.30 2.21
N ASP A 18 -9.40 -1.53 2.85
CA ASP A 18 -8.21 -0.68 2.69
C ASP A 18 -7.75 -0.56 1.23
N ALA A 19 -7.80 -1.65 0.45
CA ALA A 19 -7.52 -1.58 -0.99
C ALA A 19 -8.42 -0.56 -1.72
N LYS A 20 -9.69 -0.45 -1.33
CA LYS A 20 -10.64 0.48 -1.97
C LYS A 20 -10.32 1.91 -1.61
N VAL A 21 -10.04 2.18 -0.32
CA VAL A 21 -9.59 3.50 0.14
C VAL A 21 -8.30 3.88 -0.58
N PHE A 22 -7.32 2.97 -0.59
CA PHE A 22 -6.04 3.15 -1.24
C PHE A 22 -6.17 3.42 -2.74
N SER A 23 -6.91 2.62 -3.50
CA SER A 23 -7.11 2.85 -4.95
C SER A 23 -7.78 4.19 -5.28
N ASN A 24 -8.43 4.83 -4.32
CA ASN A 24 -9.05 6.14 -4.49
C ASN A 24 -8.21 7.30 -3.91
N SER A 25 -7.15 6.99 -3.16
CA SER A 25 -6.23 7.97 -2.57
C SER A 25 -5.46 8.76 -3.62
N ASP A 26 -4.96 9.93 -3.23
CA ASP A 26 -4.07 10.72 -4.08
C ASP A 26 -2.76 9.99 -4.38
N ILE A 27 -2.20 9.30 -3.39
CA ILE A 27 -0.99 8.49 -3.53
C ILE A 27 -1.14 7.47 -4.65
N PHE A 28 -2.27 6.77 -4.72
CA PHE A 28 -2.48 5.76 -5.77
C PHE A 28 -2.59 6.40 -7.16
N LYS A 29 -3.37 7.47 -7.27
CA LYS A 29 -3.62 8.14 -8.55
C LYS A 29 -2.37 8.84 -9.09
N ASN A 30 -1.55 9.37 -8.20
CA ASN A 30 -0.40 10.22 -8.51
C ASN A 30 0.92 9.62 -8.03
N TYR A 31 1.02 8.29 -7.91
CA TYR A 31 2.15 7.59 -7.28
C TYR A 31 3.52 7.99 -7.86
N LYS A 32 3.62 8.30 -9.15
CA LYS A 32 4.85 8.74 -9.82
C LYS A 32 5.39 10.09 -9.33
N ASN A 33 4.54 10.91 -8.71
CA ASN A 33 4.95 12.18 -8.11
C ASN A 33 5.58 11.98 -6.72
N TYR A 34 5.30 10.83 -6.08
CA TYR A 34 5.76 10.48 -4.74
C TYR A 34 6.90 9.46 -4.74
N PHE A 35 6.90 8.55 -5.72
CA PHE A 35 7.80 7.42 -5.82
C PHE A 35 8.52 7.42 -7.17
N LYS A 36 9.84 7.16 -7.15
CA LYS A 36 10.66 6.99 -8.36
C LYS A 36 10.60 5.54 -8.86
N GLU A 37 11.19 5.26 -10.02
CA GLU A 37 11.15 3.95 -10.72
C GLU A 37 11.66 2.73 -9.90
N LYS A 38 12.17 2.92 -8.68
CA LYS A 38 12.66 1.84 -7.81
C LYS A 38 12.26 2.02 -6.34
N ASP A 39 11.30 2.91 -6.08
CA ASP A 39 10.72 3.06 -4.77
C ASP A 39 9.50 2.15 -4.66
N TYR A 40 9.37 1.50 -3.50
CA TYR A 40 8.28 0.56 -3.23
C TYR A 40 7.54 0.95 -1.96
N LEU A 41 6.21 0.94 -2.04
CA LEU A 41 5.36 1.03 -0.86
C LEU A 41 5.23 -0.37 -0.25
N ILE A 42 5.67 -0.54 1.00
CA ILE A 42 5.43 -1.77 1.75
C ILE A 42 4.10 -1.62 2.48
N ALA A 43 3.13 -2.45 2.12
CA ALA A 43 1.78 -2.43 2.68
C ALA A 43 1.40 -3.80 3.22
N ASP A 44 0.37 -3.88 4.06
CA ASP A 44 -0.12 -5.16 4.55
C ASP A 44 -0.89 -5.95 3.46
N SER A 45 -1.42 -7.12 3.83
CA SER A 45 -2.09 -8.03 2.90
C SER A 45 -3.50 -7.60 2.45
N ALA A 46 -4.05 -6.53 3.03
CA ALA A 46 -5.31 -5.91 2.60
C ALA A 46 -5.11 -4.92 1.44
N TYR A 47 -3.87 -4.63 1.07
CA TYR A 47 -3.54 -3.81 -0.10
C TYR A 47 -3.33 -4.69 -1.35
N PRO A 48 -3.52 -4.13 -2.56
CA PRO A 48 -3.23 -4.86 -3.79
C PRO A 48 -1.73 -4.99 -4.03
N LEU A 49 -1.29 -6.16 -4.52
CA LEU A 49 0.07 -6.36 -5.03
C LEU A 49 0.22 -5.65 -6.38
N LEU A 50 1.16 -4.71 -6.48
CA LEU A 50 1.40 -3.90 -7.69
C LEU A 50 2.91 -3.78 -7.96
N PRO A 51 3.33 -3.35 -9.18
CA PRO A 51 4.75 -3.17 -9.48
C PRO A 51 5.51 -2.24 -8.52
N TRP A 52 4.79 -1.35 -7.82
CA TRP A 52 5.34 -0.38 -6.86
C TRP A 52 4.74 -0.54 -5.44
N VAL A 53 3.94 -1.58 -5.19
CA VAL A 53 3.36 -1.90 -3.87
C VAL A 53 3.64 -3.36 -3.52
N MET A 54 4.40 -3.59 -2.47
CA MET A 54 4.80 -4.91 -2.00
C MET A 54 3.99 -5.29 -0.76
N THR A 55 3.33 -6.45 -0.82
CA THR A 55 2.58 -7.02 0.29
C THR A 55 3.26 -8.28 0.81
N PRO A 56 3.17 -8.60 2.12
CA PRO A 56 3.68 -9.84 2.67
C PRO A 56 3.15 -11.07 1.93
N PHE A 57 4.01 -12.09 1.78
CA PHE A 57 3.56 -13.40 1.35
C PHE A 57 2.68 -14.01 2.44
N LYS A 58 1.51 -14.52 2.07
CA LYS A 58 0.47 -14.95 3.04
C LYS A 58 0.86 -16.19 3.84
N ASP A 59 1.78 -17.01 3.33
CA ASP A 59 2.21 -18.25 3.99
C ASP A 59 3.70 -18.55 3.74
N PRO A 60 4.62 -17.83 4.40
CA PRO A 60 6.07 -18.02 4.20
C PRO A 60 6.57 -19.41 4.62
N GLN A 61 5.76 -20.23 5.31
CA GLN A 61 6.17 -21.55 5.78
C GLN A 61 5.97 -22.66 4.73
N SER A 62 5.05 -22.51 3.78
CA SER A 62 4.89 -23.49 2.68
C SER A 62 6.00 -23.46 1.62
N LEU A 63 6.93 -22.51 1.71
CA LEU A 63 8.13 -22.41 0.86
C LEU A 63 9.39 -23.01 1.50
N GLN A 64 9.28 -23.68 2.66
CA GLN A 64 10.39 -24.46 3.19
C GLN A 64 10.53 -25.75 2.39
N ALA A 65 11.58 -25.83 1.58
CA ALA A 65 12.03 -27.04 0.89
C ALA A 65 12.74 -28.01 1.83
#